data_AF-A0A1X0QUG5-F1
#
_entry.id   AF-A0A1X0QUG5-F1
#
_cell.length_a   1.000
_cell.length_b   1.000
_cell.length_c   1.000
_cell.angle_alpha   90.00
_cell.angle_beta   90.00
_cell.angle_gamma   90.00
#
_symmetry.space_group_name_H-M   'P 1'
#
loop_
_entity.id
_entity.type
_entity.pdbx_description
1 polymer ?
#
loop_
_entity_poly.entity_id
_entity_poly.type
_entity_poly.pdbx_seq_one_letter_code
_entity_poly.pdbx_strand_id
1 'polypeptide(L)'
;MESQWTEVQNICDVNTSKVSPISALCWDPYHELLWVGNDSGRVVSYYGKGLQRYTSFKMHSDQQVRQIRVTDRSIISLSPKSIQMRDRRGLVKWNIRFEFIE
;
A
#
# COMPACT_ATOMS: atom_id res chain seq x y z
N MET A 1 -20.28 -23.67 -19.14
CA MET A 1 -19.08 -23.93 -18.31
C MET A 1 -19.17 -23.01 -17.11
N GLU A 2 -19.27 -23.56 -15.90
CA GLU A 2 -19.18 -22.74 -14.69
C GLU A 2 -17.74 -22.23 -14.55
N SER A 3 -17.58 -20.92 -14.35
CA SER A 3 -16.29 -20.33 -14.02
C SER A 3 -15.87 -20.81 -12.63
N GLN A 4 -14.93 -21.76 -12.57
CA GLN A 4 -14.36 -22.22 -11.32
C GLN A 4 -13.28 -21.23 -10.86
N TRP A 5 -13.55 -20.51 -9.78
CA TRP A 5 -12.57 -19.67 -9.10
C TRP A 5 -11.83 -20.50 -8.06
N THR A 6 -10.50 -20.49 -8.10
CA THR A 6 -9.65 -21.14 -7.11
C THR A 6 -8.67 -20.13 -6.53
N GLU A 7 -8.22 -20.38 -5.30
CA GLU A 7 -7.11 -19.61 -4.71
C GLU A 7 -5.83 -19.90 -5.48
N VAL A 8 -5.16 -18.83 -5.94
CA VAL A 8 -3.91 -18.94 -6.70
C VAL A 8 -2.69 -18.75 -5.81
N GLN A 9 -2.79 -17.84 -4.82
CA GLN A 9 -1.65 -17.47 -3.98
C GLN A 9 -2.10 -16.85 -2.65
N ASN A 10 -1.35 -17.13 -1.59
CA ASN A 10 -1.38 -16.39 -0.33
C ASN A 10 0.04 -16.02 0.11
N ILE A 11 0.17 -14.89 0.81
CA ILE A 11 1.43 -14.43 1.40
C ILE A 11 1.18 -13.81 2.77
N CYS A 12 2.15 -13.93 3.67
CA CYS A 12 2.16 -13.27 4.96
C CYS A 12 3.38 -12.34 5.08
N ASP A 13 3.37 -11.42 6.05
CA ASP A 13 4.56 -10.63 6.32
C ASP A 13 5.68 -11.52 6.87
N VAL A 14 6.89 -11.34 6.35
CA VAL A 14 8.07 -12.14 6.70
C VAL A 14 8.61 -11.82 8.09
N ASN A 15 8.23 -10.68 8.66
CA ASN A 15 8.66 -10.28 9.99
C ASN A 15 7.70 -10.80 11.06
N THR A 16 8.09 -11.90 11.72
CA THR A 16 7.32 -12.52 12.81
C THR A 16 7.39 -11.76 14.13
N SER A 17 8.36 -10.86 14.32
CA SER A 17 8.53 -10.13 15.60
C SER A 17 7.57 -8.97 15.76
N LYS A 18 7.00 -8.45 14.66
CA LYS A 18 5.98 -7.41 14.68
C LYS A 18 4.98 -7.64 13.55
N VAL A 19 3.89 -8.30 13.88
CA VAL A 19 2.75 -8.48 12.97
C VAL A 19 2.02 -7.14 12.82
N SER A 20 2.02 -6.59 11.61
CA SER A 20 1.23 -5.40 11.26
C SER A 20 0.09 -5.83 10.33
N PRO A 21 -1.18 -5.82 10.77
CA PRO A 21 -2.31 -6.16 9.94
C PRO A 21 -2.43 -5.24 8.71
N ILE A 22 -2.92 -5.83 7.62
CA ILE A 22 -3.29 -5.09 6.41
C ILE A 22 -4.49 -4.19 6.74
N SER A 23 -4.40 -2.92 6.38
CA SER A 23 -5.44 -1.93 6.63
C SER A 23 -6.03 -1.31 5.36
N ALA A 24 -5.33 -1.42 4.23
CA ALA A 24 -5.81 -0.93 2.94
C ALA A 24 -5.26 -1.77 1.79
N LEU A 25 -6.06 -1.93 0.73
CA LEU A 25 -5.70 -2.60 -0.51
C LEU A 25 -6.13 -1.76 -1.71
N CYS A 26 -5.34 -1.74 -2.78
CA CYS A 26 -5.71 -1.10 -4.03
C CYS A 26 -5.01 -1.75 -5.22
N TRP A 27 -5.78 -2.22 -6.19
CA TRP A 27 -5.25 -2.65 -7.48
C TRP A 27 -4.83 -1.43 -8.31
N ASP A 28 -3.67 -1.53 -8.94
CA ASP A 28 -3.18 -0.52 -9.87
C ASP A 28 -3.78 -0.76 -11.26
N PRO A 29 -4.56 0.17 -11.82
CA PRO A 29 -5.15 -0.04 -13.15
C PRO A 29 -4.16 0.24 -14.30
N TYR A 30 -2.96 0.75 -14.01
CA TYR A 30 -1.95 1.11 -15.02
C TYR A 30 -0.76 0.15 -15.05
N HIS A 31 -0.54 -0.60 -13.97
CA HIS A 31 0.53 -1.58 -13.85
C HIS A 31 0.00 -2.83 -13.16
N GLU A 32 0.61 -3.99 -13.38
CA GLU A 32 0.18 -5.26 -12.76
C GLU A 32 0.62 -5.35 -11.28
N LEU A 33 0.18 -4.38 -10.47
CA LEU A 33 0.56 -4.21 -9.08
C LEU A 33 -0.66 -4.23 -8.16
N LEU A 34 -0.53 -4.94 -7.04
CA LEU A 34 -1.40 -4.82 -5.87
C LEU A 34 -0.70 -3.98 -4.81
N TRP A 35 -1.29 -2.84 -4.44
CA TRP A 35 -0.83 -2.01 -3.33
C TRP A 35 -1.48 -2.44 -2.02
N VAL A 36 -0.66 -2.57 -0.98
CA VAL A 36 -1.06 -3.05 0.35
C VAL A 36 -0.52 -2.08 1.40
N GLY A 37 -1.42 -1.48 2.18
CA GLY A 37 -1.10 -0.62 3.32
C GLY A 37 -1.32 -1.35 4.64
N ASN A 38 -0.56 -0.98 5.68
CA ASN A 38 -0.71 -1.55 7.01
C ASN A 38 -0.93 -0.48 8.11
N ASP A 39 -1.17 -0.97 9.33
CA ASP A 39 -1.42 -0.16 10.51
C ASP A 39 -0.23 0.68 11.01
N SER A 40 0.99 0.35 10.59
CA SER A 40 2.22 1.08 10.94
C SER A 40 2.63 2.14 9.89
N GLY A 41 1.82 2.33 8.84
CA GLY A 41 2.04 3.36 7.83
C GLY A 41 2.95 2.94 6.68
N ARG A 42 3.25 1.64 6.56
CA ARG A 42 4.00 1.06 5.44
C ARG A 42 3.04 0.74 4.30
N VAL A 43 3.50 1.03 3.08
CA VAL A 43 2.85 0.63 1.84
C VAL A 43 3.82 -0.26 1.06
N VAL A 44 3.31 -1.37 0.54
CA VAL A 44 4.05 -2.39 -0.22
C VAL A 44 3.30 -2.65 -1.52
N SER A 45 4.02 -2.86 -2.62
CA SER A 45 3.44 -3.32 -3.88
C SER A 45 3.86 -4.76 -4.18
N TYR A 46 2.93 -5.56 -4.70
CA TYR A 46 3.17 -6.92 -5.17
C TYR A 46 2.84 -7.04 -6.67
N TYR A 47 3.73 -7.67 -7.43
CA TYR A 47 3.64 -7.83 -8.87
C TYR A 47 3.02 -9.18 -9.24
N GLY A 48 2.03 -9.11 -10.14
CA GLY A 48 1.42 -10.26 -10.80
C GLY A 48 0.75 -11.28 -9.87
N LYS A 49 0.35 -12.41 -10.46
CA LYS A 49 -0.35 -13.50 -9.76
C LYS A 49 0.48 -14.18 -8.67
N GLY A 50 1.81 -14.13 -8.77
CA GLY A 50 2.73 -14.67 -7.77
C GLY A 50 2.84 -13.82 -6.50
N LEU A 51 2.24 -12.62 -6.48
CA LEU A 51 2.39 -11.63 -5.42
C LEU A 51 3.87 -11.36 -5.07
N GLN A 52 4.72 -11.21 -6.09
CA GLN A 52 6.14 -10.94 -5.87
C GLN A 52 6.33 -9.51 -5.36
N ARG A 53 6.98 -9.32 -4.21
CA ARG A 53 7.23 -7.97 -3.66
C ARG A 53 8.04 -7.13 -4.66
N TYR A 54 7.51 -5.96 -5.02
CA TYR A 54 8.13 -5.02 -5.96
C TYR A 54 8.75 -3.82 -5.23
N THR A 55 7.98 -3.08 -4.43
CA THR A 55 8.49 -1.96 -3.62
C THR A 55 7.88 -1.97 -2.21
N SER A 56 8.57 -1.38 -1.25
CA SER A 56 8.13 -1.27 0.15
C SER A 56 8.69 0.00 0.77
N PHE A 57 7.82 0.87 1.29
CA PHE A 57 8.24 2.13 1.90
C PHE A 57 7.29 2.56 3.02
N LYS A 58 7.83 3.29 4.00
CA LYS A 58 7.04 3.93 5.06
C LYS A 58 6.48 5.24 4.51
N MET A 59 5.16 5.30 4.26
CA MET A 59 4.50 6.53 3.81
C MET A 59 4.14 7.43 4.99
N HIS A 60 3.72 6.84 6.11
CA HIS A 60 3.27 7.56 7.29
C HIS A 60 4.02 7.10 8.54
N SER A 61 4.36 8.03 9.42
CA SER A 61 5.05 7.72 10.67
C SER A 61 4.05 7.26 11.72
N ASP A 62 4.04 5.94 11.98
CA ASP A 62 3.28 5.30 13.07
C ASP A 62 1.78 5.61 13.00
N GLN A 63 1.27 5.59 11.78
CA GLN A 63 -0.10 5.90 11.45
C GLN A 63 -0.63 4.91 10.43
N GLN A 64 -1.81 4.36 10.71
CA GLN A 64 -2.48 3.43 9.82
C GLN A 64 -2.71 4.04 8.43
N VAL A 65 -2.40 3.26 7.40
CA VAL A 65 -2.84 3.57 6.03
C VAL A 65 -4.35 3.33 5.96
N ARG A 66 -5.12 4.40 5.79
CA ARG A 66 -6.58 4.33 5.69
C ARG A 66 -7.07 4.02 4.29
N GLN A 67 -6.36 4.51 3.28
CA GLN A 67 -6.75 4.34 1.89
C GLN A 67 -5.55 4.54 0.97
N ILE A 68 -5.55 3.80 -0.14
CA ILE A 68 -4.62 3.98 -1.25
C ILE A 68 -5.44 4.30 -2.50
N ARG A 69 -5.00 5.29 -3.26
CA ARG A 69 -5.52 5.64 -4.58
C ARG A 69 -4.38 5.67 -5.58
N VAL A 70 -4.69 5.27 -6.81
CA VAL A 70 -3.70 5.19 -7.88
C VAL A 70 -4.11 6.14 -8.99
N THR A 71 -3.13 6.87 -9.52
CA THR A 71 -3.25 7.69 -10.73
C THR A 71 -2.37 7.12 -11.82
N ASP A 72 -2.46 7.65 -13.04
CA ASP A 72 -1.60 7.29 -14.17
C ASP A 72 -0.10 7.39 -13.79
N ARG A 73 0.27 8.38 -12.98
CA ARG A 73 1.67 8.70 -12.66
C ARG A 73 2.17 8.19 -11.31
N SER A 74 1.27 7.89 -10.37
CA SER A 74 1.66 7.77 -8.96
C SER A 74 0.63 7.06 -8.09
N ILE A 75 0.99 6.87 -6.82
CA ILE A 75 0.07 6.46 -5.78
C ILE A 75 -0.08 7.57 -4.73
N ILE A 76 -1.26 7.63 -4.13
CA ILE A 76 -1.60 8.54 -3.04
C ILE A 76 -2.09 7.68 -1.87
N SER A 77 -1.53 7.91 -0.69
CA SER A 77 -1.90 7.23 0.55
C SER A 77 -2.40 8.23 1.58
N LEU A 78 -3.49 7.87 2.26
CA LEU A 78 -4.14 8.66 3.30
C LEU A 78 -3.91 8.01 4.68
N SER A 79 -3.57 8.83 5.66
CA SER A 79 -3.51 8.47 7.08
C SER A 79 -4.30 9.47 7.93
N PRO A 80 -4.46 9.24 9.25
CA PRO A 80 -5.16 10.17 10.13
C PRO A 80 -4.62 11.60 10.14
N LYS A 81 -3.30 11.80 9.98
CA LYS A 81 -2.68 13.14 10.04
C LYS A 81 -1.80 13.46 8.84
N SER A 82 -1.87 12.70 7.74
CA SER A 82 -1.13 13.06 6.53
C SER A 82 -1.70 12.43 5.27
N ILE A 83 -1.42 13.09 4.15
CA ILE A 83 -1.64 12.57 2.80
C ILE A 83 -0.31 12.64 2.08
N GLN A 84 0.12 11.55 1.46
CA GLN A 84 1.40 11.51 0.76
C GLN A 84 1.25 10.87 -0.61
N MET A 85 1.96 11.43 -1.59
CA MET A 85 2.07 10.89 -2.94
C MET A 85 3.48 10.43 -3.24
N ARG A 86 3.60 9.23 -3.81
CA ARG A 86 4.85 8.65 -4.29
C ARG A 86 4.66 8.09 -5.69
N ASP A 87 5.73 8.07 -6.49
CA ASP A 87 5.71 7.22 -7.68
C ASP A 87 5.83 5.74 -7.32
N ARG A 88 5.63 4.87 -8.32
CA ARG A 88 5.66 3.41 -8.14
C ARG A 88 7.02 2.84 -7.79
N ARG A 89 8.09 3.65 -7.90
CA ARG A 89 9.46 3.32 -7.50
C ARG A 89 9.77 3.82 -6.09
N GLY A 90 8.84 4.52 -5.45
CA GLY A 90 8.91 4.98 -4.07
C GLY A 90 9.44 6.40 -3.88
N LEU A 91 9.70 7.17 -4.94
CA LEU A 91 10.13 8.56 -4.80
C LEU A 91 8.97 9.42 -4.32
N VAL A 92 9.22 10.22 -3.28
CA VAL A 92 8.24 11.17 -2.73
C VAL A 92 8.02 12.30 -3.72
N LYS A 93 6.75 12.51 -4.11
CA LYS A 93 6.34 13.66 -4.91
C LYS A 93 5.95 14.83 -4.02
N TRP A 94 5.14 14.56 -3.00
CA TRP A 94 4.77 15.52 -1.97
C TRP A 94 4.21 14.80 -0.74
N ASN A 95 4.18 15.52 0.38
CA ASN A 95 3.62 15.07 1.65
C ASN A 95 2.95 16.26 2.34
N ILE A 96 1.66 16.11 2.66
CA ILE A 96 0.88 17.09 3.42
C ILE A 96 0.64 16.49 4.79
N ARG A 97 1.05 17.22 5.84
CA ARG A 97 0.80 16.84 7.22
C ARG A 97 -0.21 17.79 7.84
N PHE A 98 -1.08 17.24 8.65
CA PHE A 98 -2.03 18.00 9.46
C PHE A 98 -1.49 18.07 10.87
N GLU A 99 -1.23 19.29 11.33
CA GLU A 99 -0.97 19.59 12.73
C GLU A 99 -2.28 20.12 13.32
N PHE A 100 -2.71 19.54 14.44
CA PHE A 100 -3.78 20.16 15.20
C PHE A 100 -3.16 21.34 15.94
N ILE A 101 -3.70 22.54 15.69
CA ILE A 101 -3.43 23.69 16.54
C ILE A 101 -4.34 23.49 17.76
N GLU A 102 -3.73 23.27 18.93
CA GLU A 102 -4.42 23.27 20.23
C GLU A 102 -4.88 24.67 20.61
#